data_AF-A0A2S7Z0A1-F1
#
_entry.id   AF-A0A2S7Z0A1-F1
#
_cell.length_a   1.000
_cell.length_b   1.000
_cell.length_c   1.000
_cell.angle_alpha   90.00
_cell.angle_beta   90.00
_cell.angle_gamma   90.00
#
_symmetry.space_group_name_H-M   'P 1'
#
loop_
_entity.id
_entity.type
_entity.pdbx_description
1 polymer ?
#
loop_
_entity_poly.entity_id
_entity_poly.type
_entity_poly.pdbx_seq_one_letter_code
_entity_poly.pdbx_strand_id
1 'polypeptide(L)'
;MLKNLVKKFFGSSEAVSTGAETSNILSLYTLQHAEHFKCASSTDESAMFIDLNSVRSVEHNPPNYTLQFNMYLVEYKKKHTIEWVVTADYDYEYSVSSIVKKENLKDYSREQAKPIIVKHKEQESGIKGIARATKYYDFDGNLETDLKAMNVNVKHEGAFEYGDPFYTAAHYAFDRAYHVFF
;
A
#
# COMPACT_ATOMS: atom_id res chain seq x y z
N MET A 1 -44.91 6.58 -38.78
CA MET A 1 -43.64 5.83 -38.79
C MET A 1 -42.47 6.66 -38.25
N LEU A 2 -42.40 6.92 -36.93
CA LEU A 2 -41.14 7.32 -36.27
C LEU A 2 -41.16 7.23 -34.72
N LYS A 3 -42.17 6.61 -34.10
CA LYS A 3 -42.27 6.51 -32.62
C LYS A 3 -42.15 5.08 -32.07
N ASN A 4 -42.14 4.06 -32.93
CA ASN A 4 -42.14 2.65 -32.51
C ASN A 4 -40.82 1.89 -32.82
N LEU A 5 -39.73 2.58 -33.17
CA LEU A 5 -38.42 1.94 -33.37
C LEU A 5 -37.46 2.09 -32.17
N VAL A 6 -37.69 3.06 -31.27
CA VAL A 6 -36.80 3.32 -30.12
C VAL A 6 -37.09 2.39 -28.93
N LYS A 7 -38.33 1.89 -28.83
CA LYS A 7 -38.79 1.04 -27.71
C LYS A 7 -38.30 -0.41 -27.76
N LYS A 8 -37.63 -0.82 -28.86
CA LYS A 8 -37.09 -2.17 -29.04
C LYS A 8 -35.61 -2.29 -28.68
N PHE A 9 -34.93 -1.16 -28.44
CA PHE A 9 -33.52 -1.13 -28.03
C PHE A 9 -33.30 -0.59 -26.61
N PHE A 10 -34.22 0.25 -26.10
CA PHE A 10 -34.16 0.75 -24.73
C PHE A 10 -35.39 0.26 -23.97
N GLY A 11 -35.18 -0.80 -23.19
CA GLY A 11 -36.16 -1.35 -22.25
C GLY A 11 -36.67 -0.29 -21.28
N SER A 12 -37.85 -0.56 -20.74
CA SER A 12 -38.57 0.22 -19.74
C SER A 12 -37.67 0.78 -18.65
N SER A 13 -37.81 2.09 -18.39
CA SER A 13 -37.31 2.70 -17.16
C SER A 13 -38.10 2.15 -15.98
N GLU A 14 -37.66 1.03 -15.44
CA GLU A 14 -37.90 0.75 -14.03
C GLU A 14 -36.98 1.65 -13.21
N ALA A 15 -37.51 2.19 -12.12
CA ALA A 15 -36.81 3.10 -11.23
C ALA A 15 -35.48 2.46 -10.81
N VAL A 16 -34.37 3.05 -11.27
CA VAL A 16 -33.06 2.73 -10.72
C VAL A 16 -33.06 3.27 -9.31
N SER A 17 -33.32 2.37 -8.36
CA SER A 17 -32.90 2.53 -6.99
C SER A 17 -31.45 2.99 -7.00
N THR A 18 -31.22 4.24 -6.62
CA THR A 18 -29.91 4.73 -6.17
C THR A 18 -29.58 4.01 -4.87
N GLY A 19 -29.23 2.74 -5.00
CA GLY A 19 -28.87 1.84 -3.92
C GLY A 19 -27.41 1.49 -4.08
N ALA A 20 -26.59 2.13 -3.24
CA ALA A 20 -25.19 1.86 -2.99
C ALA A 20 -24.30 1.71 -4.23
N GLU A 21 -23.39 2.68 -4.41
CA GLU A 21 -22.06 2.34 -4.89
C GLU A 21 -21.66 1.03 -4.21
N THR A 22 -21.37 -0.01 -4.99
CA THR A 22 -20.74 -1.21 -4.46
C THR A 22 -19.46 -0.72 -3.82
N SER A 23 -19.50 -0.55 -2.50
CA SER A 23 -18.31 -0.43 -1.70
C SER A 23 -17.39 -1.52 -2.20
N ASN A 24 -16.17 -1.16 -2.59
CA ASN A 24 -15.12 -2.17 -2.60
C ASN A 24 -14.96 -2.54 -1.14
N ILE A 25 -15.76 -3.52 -0.72
CA ILE A 25 -15.84 -3.96 0.66
C ILE A 25 -14.43 -4.44 1.00
N LEU A 26 -13.77 -3.71 1.90
CA LEU A 26 -12.45 -3.96 2.43
C LEU A 26 -12.48 -5.18 3.39
N SER A 27 -13.09 -6.27 2.91
CA SER A 27 -13.20 -7.52 3.63
C SER A 27 -11.83 -8.20 3.71
N LEU A 28 -11.67 -9.08 4.70
CA LEU A 28 -10.49 -9.93 4.80
C LEU A 28 -10.30 -10.76 3.52
N TYR A 29 -11.40 -11.25 2.93
CA TYR A 29 -11.35 -12.00 1.69
C TYR A 29 -10.75 -11.15 0.55
N THR A 30 -11.20 -9.91 0.40
CA THR A 30 -10.69 -8.97 -0.61
C THR A 30 -9.18 -8.74 -0.43
N LEU A 31 -8.74 -8.47 0.81
CA LEU A 31 -7.32 -8.23 1.13
C LEU A 31 -6.43 -9.44 0.77
N GLN A 32 -6.94 -10.65 0.94
CA GLN A 32 -6.20 -11.89 0.70
C GLN A 32 -6.18 -12.35 -0.77
N HIS A 33 -7.17 -11.96 -1.57
CA HIS A 33 -7.38 -12.56 -2.89
C HIS A 33 -7.34 -11.57 -4.06
N ALA A 34 -7.54 -10.27 -3.85
CA ALA A 34 -7.51 -9.32 -4.96
C ALA A 34 -6.06 -8.93 -5.31
N GLU A 35 -5.73 -8.96 -6.60
CA GLU A 35 -4.35 -8.84 -7.12
C GLU A 35 -3.63 -7.53 -6.76
N HIS A 36 -4.38 -6.46 -6.49
CA HIS A 36 -3.83 -5.16 -6.12
C HIS A 36 -3.44 -5.07 -4.65
N PHE A 37 -3.80 -6.05 -3.82
CA PHE A 37 -3.27 -6.16 -2.47
C PHE A 37 -2.04 -7.04 -2.45
N LYS A 38 -0.93 -6.52 -1.90
CA LYS A 38 0.26 -7.31 -1.62
C LYS A 38 0.48 -7.44 -0.12
N CYS A 39 0.73 -8.67 0.33
CA CYS A 39 1.12 -8.94 1.70
C CYS A 39 2.53 -8.39 1.96
N ALA A 40 2.65 -7.43 2.88
CA ALA A 40 3.92 -6.89 3.36
C ALA A 40 4.48 -7.71 4.53
N SER A 41 3.61 -8.26 5.37
CA SER A 41 3.98 -9.19 6.45
C SER A 41 2.81 -10.06 6.86
N SER A 42 3.08 -11.27 7.34
CA SER A 42 2.07 -12.16 7.89
C SER A 42 2.64 -13.00 9.02
N THR A 43 1.83 -13.17 10.06
CA THR A 43 2.04 -14.06 11.21
C THR A 43 0.73 -14.79 11.51
N ASP A 44 0.73 -15.68 12.49
CA ASP A 44 -0.50 -16.32 12.97
C ASP A 44 -1.46 -15.34 13.68
N GLU A 45 -0.97 -14.16 14.08
CA GLU A 45 -1.76 -13.18 14.85
C GLU A 45 -2.28 -12.01 13.99
N SER A 46 -1.52 -11.66 12.95
CA SER A 46 -1.81 -10.50 12.11
C SER A 46 -1.20 -10.61 10.72
N ALA A 47 -1.75 -9.84 9.78
CA ALA A 47 -1.15 -9.62 8.47
C ALA A 47 -1.28 -8.15 8.05
N MET A 48 -0.30 -7.66 7.29
CA MET A 48 -0.32 -6.31 6.73
C MET A 48 -0.31 -6.36 5.21
N PHE A 49 -1.22 -5.61 4.60
CA PHE A 49 -1.37 -5.52 3.16
C PHE A 49 -1.18 -4.08 2.69
N ILE A 50 -0.53 -3.88 1.54
CA ILE A 50 -0.54 -2.61 0.80
C ILE A 50 -1.56 -2.68 -0.33
N ASP A 51 -2.31 -1.60 -0.57
CA ASP A 51 -3.10 -1.40 -1.79
C ASP A 51 -2.24 -0.71 -2.87
N LEU A 52 -1.86 -1.46 -3.90
CA LEU A 52 -1.05 -0.95 -5.01
C LEU A 52 -1.79 0.02 -5.93
N ASN A 53 -3.13 0.06 -5.90
CA ASN A 53 -3.92 1.04 -6.64
C ASN A 53 -3.99 2.39 -5.91
N SER A 54 -3.74 2.41 -4.60
CA SER A 54 -3.69 3.64 -3.81
C SER A 54 -2.37 4.41 -3.94
N VAL A 55 -1.33 3.79 -4.51
CA VAL A 55 0.01 4.37 -4.65
C VAL A 55 -0.05 5.60 -5.56
N ARG A 56 0.42 6.73 -5.03
CA ARG A 56 0.52 7.99 -5.78
C ARG A 56 1.78 8.76 -5.41
N SER A 57 2.38 9.41 -6.40
CA SER A 57 3.47 10.37 -6.16
C SER A 57 2.93 11.65 -5.55
N VAL A 58 3.57 12.11 -4.48
CA VAL A 58 3.31 13.42 -3.84
C VAL A 58 4.37 14.42 -4.30
N GLU A 59 5.64 14.02 -4.29
CA GLU A 59 6.76 14.82 -4.75
C GLU A 59 7.74 13.95 -5.54
N HIS A 60 8.30 14.51 -6.60
CA HIS A 60 9.29 13.87 -7.46
C HIS A 60 10.44 14.85 -7.71
N ASN A 61 11.48 14.77 -6.88
CA ASN A 61 12.63 15.67 -6.93
C ASN A 61 13.94 14.87 -6.74
N PRO A 62 14.39 14.13 -7.77
CA PRO A 62 15.55 13.26 -7.67
C PRO A 62 16.77 13.96 -7.01
N PRO A 63 17.46 13.31 -6.06
CA PRO A 63 17.34 11.89 -5.69
C PRO A 63 16.22 11.59 -4.67
N ASN A 64 15.40 12.57 -4.28
CA ASN A 64 14.36 12.41 -3.27
C ASN A 64 12.97 12.20 -3.91
N TYR A 65 12.20 11.30 -3.32
CA TYR A 65 10.85 10.97 -3.78
C TYR A 65 9.92 10.88 -2.58
N THR A 66 8.67 11.29 -2.74
CA THR A 66 7.64 11.09 -1.73
C THR A 66 6.45 10.39 -2.36
N LEU A 67 6.06 9.24 -1.81
CA LEU A 67 4.87 8.49 -2.22
C LEU A 67 3.86 8.46 -1.08
N GLN A 68 2.58 8.44 -1.44
CA GLN A 68 1.50 8.13 -0.51
C GLN A 68 0.78 6.86 -0.96
N PHE A 69 0.37 6.03 0.00
CA PHE A 69 -0.37 4.79 -0.23
C PHE A 69 -1.15 4.38 1.03
N ASN A 70 -2.08 3.45 0.86
CA ASN A 70 -2.85 2.85 1.94
C ASN A 70 -2.29 1.47 2.31
N MET A 71 -2.32 1.17 3.60
CA MET A 71 -2.04 -0.14 4.16
C MET A 71 -3.18 -0.61 5.06
N TYR A 72 -3.29 -1.92 5.24
CA TYR A 72 -4.34 -2.54 6.04
C TYR A 72 -3.70 -3.56 6.99
N LEU A 73 -3.88 -3.34 8.30
CA LEU A 73 -3.46 -4.28 9.35
C LEU A 73 -4.66 -5.11 9.77
N VAL A 74 -4.63 -6.40 9.48
CA VAL A 74 -5.60 -7.39 9.95
C VAL A 74 -5.15 -7.93 11.29
N GLU A 75 -5.98 -7.83 12.33
CA GLU A 75 -5.72 -8.42 13.65
C GLU A 75 -6.66 -9.62 13.90
N TYR A 76 -6.19 -10.85 13.66
CA TYR A 76 -7.04 -12.05 13.65
C TYR A 76 -7.77 -12.31 14.98
N LYS A 77 -7.09 -12.10 16.11
CA LYS A 77 -7.68 -12.27 17.44
C LYS A 77 -8.75 -11.23 17.77
N LYS A 78 -8.58 -10.00 17.28
CA LYS A 78 -9.52 -8.90 17.51
C LYS A 78 -10.65 -8.85 16.48
N LYS A 79 -10.49 -9.55 15.36
CA LYS A 79 -11.47 -9.66 14.26
C LYS A 79 -11.78 -8.33 13.56
N HIS A 80 -10.77 -7.46 13.47
CA HIS A 80 -10.89 -6.20 12.75
C HIS A 80 -9.69 -5.97 11.81
N THR A 81 -9.89 -5.03 10.90
CA THR A 81 -8.90 -4.50 9.96
C THR A 81 -8.73 -3.01 10.22
N ILE A 82 -7.50 -2.54 10.33
CA ILE A 82 -7.16 -1.12 10.52
C ILE A 82 -6.62 -0.56 9.21
N GLU A 83 -7.22 0.50 8.69
CA GLU A 83 -6.73 1.27 7.54
C GLU A 83 -5.71 2.32 7.98
N TRP A 84 -4.55 2.30 7.32
CA TRP A 84 -3.46 3.24 7.51
C TRP A 84 -3.22 4.02 6.22
N VAL A 85 -3.14 5.35 6.33
CA VAL A 85 -2.61 6.20 5.25
C VAL A 85 -1.15 6.47 5.53
N VAL A 86 -0.28 6.09 4.61
CA VAL A 86 1.18 6.18 4.73
C VAL A 86 1.72 7.19 3.74
N THR A 87 2.51 8.13 4.23
CA THR A 87 3.40 8.96 3.40
C THR A 87 4.83 8.51 3.66
N ALA A 88 5.54 8.10 2.62
CA ALA A 88 6.92 7.64 2.68
C ALA A 88 7.81 8.52 1.82
N ASP A 89 8.91 8.96 2.40
CA ASP A 89 10.00 9.71 1.78
C ASP A 89 11.16 8.76 1.52
N TYR A 90 11.70 8.81 0.31
CA TYR A 90 12.74 7.93 -0.21
C TYR A 90 13.96 8.76 -0.61
N ASP A 91 15.13 8.38 -0.11
CA ASP A 91 16.41 8.88 -0.58
C ASP A 91 17.06 7.82 -1.49
N TYR A 92 17.06 8.08 -2.79
CA TYR A 92 17.52 7.12 -3.79
C TYR A 92 19.04 6.90 -3.78
N GLU A 93 19.82 7.72 -3.07
CA GLU A 93 21.24 7.43 -2.81
C GLU A 93 21.42 6.15 -1.98
N TYR A 94 20.38 5.73 -1.26
CA TYR A 94 20.34 4.48 -0.49
C TYR A 94 19.64 3.34 -1.26
N SER A 95 19.28 3.55 -2.53
CA SER A 95 18.68 2.48 -3.34
C SER A 95 19.67 1.33 -3.58
N VAL A 96 19.17 0.13 -3.88
CA VAL A 96 20.00 -1.02 -4.27
C VAL A 96 20.91 -0.67 -5.44
N SER A 97 20.41 0.09 -6.43
CA SER A 97 21.20 0.51 -7.58
C SER A 97 22.37 1.42 -7.19
N SER A 98 22.13 2.36 -6.27
CA SER A 98 23.15 3.27 -5.75
C SER A 98 24.19 2.54 -4.91
N ILE A 99 23.77 1.58 -4.08
CA ILE A 99 24.67 0.72 -3.30
C ILE A 99 25.56 -0.12 -4.23
N VAL A 100 24.99 -0.79 -5.23
CA VAL A 100 25.75 -1.59 -6.20
C VAL A 100 26.81 -0.75 -6.92
N LYS A 101 26.47 0.49 -7.27
CA LYS A 101 27.40 1.43 -7.91
C LYS A 101 28.51 1.88 -6.95
N LYS A 102 28.15 2.26 -5.72
CA LYS A 102 29.08 2.77 -4.70
C LYS A 102 30.09 1.72 -4.25
N GLU A 103 29.63 0.49 -4.05
CA GLU A 103 30.45 -0.65 -3.61
C GLU A 103 31.08 -1.41 -4.78
N ASN A 104 30.91 -0.93 -6.03
CA ASN A 104 31.44 -1.53 -7.26
C ASN A 104 31.11 -3.04 -7.42
N LEU A 105 29.86 -3.42 -7.15
CA LEU A 105 29.41 -4.82 -7.10
C LEU A 105 28.96 -5.38 -8.45
N LYS A 106 29.17 -4.66 -9.55
CA LYS A 106 28.67 -5.03 -10.89
C LYS A 106 29.11 -6.42 -11.37
N ASP A 107 30.29 -6.87 -10.94
CA ASP A 107 30.89 -8.15 -11.34
C ASP A 107 30.67 -9.25 -10.29
N TYR A 108 29.97 -8.94 -9.20
CA TYR A 108 29.68 -9.89 -8.12
C TYR A 108 28.46 -10.74 -8.50
N SER A 109 28.48 -12.02 -8.11
CA SER A 109 27.26 -12.83 -8.14
C SER A 109 26.22 -12.29 -7.16
N ARG A 110 24.95 -12.64 -7.35
CA ARG A 110 23.87 -12.29 -6.42
C ARG A 110 24.18 -12.72 -4.99
N GLU A 111 24.74 -13.91 -4.81
CA GLU A 111 25.07 -14.44 -3.48
C GLU A 111 26.19 -13.65 -2.79
N GLN A 112 27.15 -13.14 -3.56
CA GLN A 112 28.23 -12.31 -3.04
C GLN A 112 27.76 -10.88 -2.74
N ALA A 113 26.92 -10.30 -3.59
CA ALA A 113 26.44 -8.92 -3.42
C ALA A 113 25.37 -8.78 -2.32
N LYS A 114 24.49 -9.78 -2.16
CA LYS A 114 23.37 -9.75 -1.21
C LYS A 114 23.76 -9.36 0.22
N PRO A 115 24.74 -10.00 0.90
CA PRO A 115 25.07 -9.65 2.28
C PRO A 115 25.60 -8.22 2.42
N ILE A 116 26.28 -7.69 1.39
CA ILE A 116 26.76 -6.30 1.38
C ILE A 116 25.56 -5.36 1.30
N ILE A 117 24.65 -5.57 0.34
CA ILE A 117 23.44 -4.75 0.16
C ILE A 117 22.57 -4.76 1.42
N VAL A 118 22.35 -5.95 2.01
CA VAL A 118 21.56 -6.10 3.25
C VAL A 118 22.20 -5.29 4.37
N LYS A 119 23.52 -5.36 4.58
CA LYS A 119 24.21 -4.58 5.59
C LYS A 119 24.02 -3.07 5.41
N HIS A 120 24.05 -2.56 4.17
CA HIS A 120 23.76 -1.15 3.91
C HIS A 120 22.32 -0.79 4.29
N LYS A 121 21.34 -1.61 3.89
CA LYS A 121 19.93 -1.37 4.18
C LYS A 121 19.58 -1.46 5.66
N GLU A 122 20.22 -2.36 6.40
CA GLU A 122 20.09 -2.48 7.85
C GLU A 122 20.67 -1.27 8.59
N GLN A 123 21.70 -0.62 8.03
CA GLN A 123 22.30 0.58 8.60
C GLN A 123 21.49 1.85 8.31
N GLU A 124 21.01 2.01 7.08
CA GLU A 124 20.13 3.09 6.66
C GLU A 124 19.34 2.60 5.44
N SER A 125 18.04 2.43 5.63
CA SER A 125 17.18 1.87 4.59
C SER A 125 16.96 2.85 3.45
N GLY A 126 17.11 4.15 3.72
CA GLY A 126 16.78 5.24 2.81
C GLY A 126 15.30 5.61 2.80
N ILE A 127 14.50 5.04 3.71
CA ILE A 127 13.04 5.28 3.77
C ILE A 127 12.66 5.83 5.14
N LYS A 128 11.98 6.97 5.13
CA LYS A 128 11.33 7.54 6.31
C LYS A 128 9.87 7.75 6.00
N GLY A 129 9.01 7.78 7.01
CA GLY A 129 7.61 8.02 6.74
C GLY A 129 6.76 8.24 7.96
N ILE A 130 5.49 8.53 7.66
CA ILE A 130 4.43 8.68 8.64
C ILE A 130 3.26 7.82 8.20
N ALA A 131 2.88 6.85 9.00
CA ALA A 131 1.66 6.06 8.88
C ALA A 131 0.63 6.53 9.89
N ARG A 132 -0.59 6.84 9.45
CA ARG A 132 -1.70 7.26 10.33
C ARG A 132 -2.86 6.30 10.19
N ALA A 133 -3.30 5.72 11.30
CA ALA A 133 -4.52 4.92 11.30
C ALA A 133 -5.73 5.85 11.12
N THR A 134 -6.69 5.43 10.32
CA THR A 134 -7.83 6.27 9.93
C THR A 134 -9.16 5.60 10.23
N LYS A 135 -9.30 4.30 9.99
CA LYS A 135 -10.56 3.57 10.15
C LYS A 135 -10.34 2.14 10.64
N TYR A 136 -11.37 1.61 11.29
CA TYR A 136 -11.51 0.20 11.64
C TYR A 136 -12.69 -0.40 10.89
N TYR A 137 -12.47 -1.58 10.35
CA TYR A 137 -13.50 -2.38 9.68
C TYR A 137 -13.56 -3.76 10.32
N ASP A 138 -14.73 -4.38 10.32
CA ASP A 138 -14.83 -5.81 10.57
C ASP A 138 -14.28 -6.63 9.37
N PHE A 139 -14.28 -7.96 9.48
CA PHE A 139 -13.80 -8.83 8.39
C PHE A 139 -14.72 -8.93 7.19
N ASP A 140 -15.97 -8.53 7.35
CA ASP A 140 -16.92 -8.38 6.25
C ASP A 140 -16.81 -6.99 5.60
N GLY A 141 -15.84 -6.17 6.03
CA GLY A 141 -15.55 -4.83 5.49
C GLY A 141 -16.55 -3.75 5.87
N ASN A 142 -17.39 -3.98 6.89
CA ASN A 142 -18.24 -2.94 7.45
C ASN A 142 -17.42 -2.00 8.33
N LEU A 143 -17.66 -0.70 8.18
CA LEU A 143 -16.99 0.31 8.99
C LEU A 143 -17.47 0.23 10.45
N GLU A 144 -16.55 0.01 11.38
CA GLU A 144 -16.82 0.01 12.83
C GLU A 144 -16.48 1.36 13.46
N THR A 145 -15.39 2.00 13.03
CA THR A 145 -14.91 3.26 13.63
C THR A 145 -14.16 4.10 12.61
N ASP A 146 -14.44 5.41 12.60
CA ASP A 146 -13.67 6.42 11.86
C ASP A 146 -12.88 7.29 12.86
N LEU A 147 -11.59 6.99 13.00
CA LEU A 147 -10.69 7.70 13.92
C LEU A 147 -10.52 9.16 13.53
N LYS A 148 -10.55 9.46 12.23
CA LYS A 148 -10.42 10.82 11.73
C LYS A 148 -11.65 11.64 12.12
N ALA A 149 -12.85 11.09 11.99
CA ALA A 149 -14.09 11.74 12.44
C ALA A 149 -14.12 11.94 13.96
N MET A 150 -13.47 11.06 14.72
CA MET A 150 -13.35 11.15 16.17
C MET A 150 -12.19 12.04 16.66
N ASN A 151 -11.41 12.65 15.76
CA ASN A 151 -10.18 13.40 16.08
C ASN A 151 -9.15 12.59 16.90
N VAL A 152 -9.11 11.27 16.73
CA VAL A 152 -8.12 10.39 17.36
C VAL A 152 -6.92 10.25 16.42
N ASN A 153 -5.72 10.56 16.90
CA ASN A 153 -4.50 10.51 16.11
C ASN A 153 -3.60 9.35 16.58
N VAL A 154 -3.73 8.20 15.91
CA VAL A 154 -2.80 7.09 16.05
C VAL A 154 -1.82 7.16 14.88
N LYS A 155 -0.54 7.38 15.19
CA LYS A 155 0.51 7.48 14.18
C LYS A 155 1.75 6.67 14.52
N HIS A 156 2.41 6.19 13.49
CA HIS A 156 3.78 5.68 13.51
C HIS A 156 4.62 6.59 12.59
N GLU A 157 5.77 7.05 13.06
CA GLU A 157 6.62 8.02 12.36
C GLU A 157 8.08 7.71 12.64
N GLY A 158 8.93 7.80 11.62
CA GLY A 158 10.36 7.57 11.74
C GLY A 158 10.96 6.92 10.51
N ALA A 159 12.12 6.28 10.69
CA ALA A 159 12.70 5.40 9.69
C ALA A 159 11.85 4.13 9.56
N PHE A 160 11.66 3.67 8.32
CA PHE A 160 11.13 2.34 8.06
C PHE A 160 12.32 1.41 7.90
N GLU A 161 12.53 0.57 8.90
CA GLU A 161 13.69 -0.31 9.03
C GLU A 161 13.63 -1.45 8.02
N TYR A 162 14.79 -1.84 7.50
CA TYR A 162 14.87 -2.92 6.52
C TYR A 162 14.23 -4.21 7.04
N GLY A 163 13.26 -4.72 6.29
CA GLY A 163 12.52 -5.94 6.62
C GLY A 163 11.27 -5.71 7.49
N ASP A 164 11.04 -4.50 8.00
CA ASP A 164 9.77 -4.18 8.67
C ASP A 164 8.60 -4.13 7.65
N PRO A 165 7.34 -4.23 8.12
CA PRO A 165 6.18 -4.19 7.22
C PRO A 165 6.00 -2.87 6.45
N PHE A 166 6.35 -1.73 7.06
CA PHE A 166 6.25 -0.42 6.42
C PHE A 166 7.32 -0.22 5.35
N TYR A 167 8.54 -0.70 5.58
CA TYR A 167 9.63 -0.76 4.60
C TYR A 167 9.24 -1.65 3.43
N THR A 168 8.72 -2.85 3.70
CA THR A 168 8.31 -3.79 2.65
C THR A 168 7.17 -3.22 1.80
N ALA A 169 6.19 -2.57 2.43
CA ALA A 169 5.12 -1.87 1.72
C ALA A 169 5.62 -0.67 0.92
N ALA A 170 6.50 0.16 1.50
CA ALA A 170 7.13 1.28 0.81
C ALA A 170 7.95 0.81 -0.40
N HIS A 171 8.67 -0.30 -0.27
CA HIS A 171 9.36 -0.93 -1.39
C HIS A 171 8.37 -1.32 -2.52
N TYR A 172 7.25 -1.97 -2.19
CA TYR A 172 6.22 -2.27 -3.19
C TYR A 172 5.59 -1.02 -3.82
N ALA A 173 5.40 0.05 -3.03
CA ALA A 173 4.91 1.33 -3.54
C ALA A 173 5.90 1.94 -4.55
N PHE A 174 7.19 1.91 -4.24
CA PHE A 174 8.24 2.43 -5.12
C PHE A 174 8.34 1.64 -6.43
N ASP A 175 8.34 0.31 -6.35
CA ASP A 175 8.31 -0.56 -7.53
C ASP A 175 7.03 -0.34 -8.37
N ARG A 176 5.88 -0.15 -7.73
CA ARG A 176 4.62 0.16 -8.40
C ARG A 176 4.66 1.49 -9.16
N ALA A 177 5.27 2.52 -8.56
CA ALA A 177 5.31 3.86 -9.13
C ALA A 177 6.38 4.02 -10.22
N TYR A 178 7.53 3.36 -10.06
CA TYR A 178 8.72 3.63 -10.88
C TYR A 178 9.30 2.41 -11.58
N HIS A 179 8.78 1.20 -11.33
CA HIS A 179 9.27 -0.07 -11.90
C HIS A 179 10.74 -0.33 -11.58
N VAL A 180 11.17 0.09 -10.39
CA VAL A 180 12.54 -0.06 -9.89
C VAL A 180 12.50 -0.59 -8.46
N PHE A 181 13.40 -1.53 -8.17
CA PHE A 181 13.62 -2.02 -6.82
C PHE A 181 14.38 -0.97 -5.99
N PHE A 182 13.77 -0.51 -4.89
CA PHE A 182 14.39 0.47 -3.99
C PHE A 182 15.41 -0.16 -3.05
#